data_AF-A0A2M9T637-F1
#
_entry.id   AF-A0A2M9T637-F1
#
_cell.length_a   1.000
_cell.length_b   1.000
_cell.length_c   1.000
_cell.angle_alpha   90.00
_cell.angle_beta   90.00
_cell.angle_gamma   90.00
#
_symmetry.space_group_name_H-M   'P 1'
#
loop_
_entity.id
_entity.type
_entity.pdbx_description
1 polymer ?
#
loop_
_entity_poly.entity_id
_entity_poly.type
_entity_poly.pdbx_seq_one_letter_code
_entity_poly.pdbx_strand_id
1 'polypeptide(L)'
;MEEKNWCQDCAGSVIVTQEMMDQLLKQIDHSSLVSDDIYEKRVNICQSCSSLQYGTTCAYSGYLVHYQAKWKQECCPFPGRAKWGREE
;
A
#
# COMPACT_ATOMS: atom_id res chain seq x y z
N MET A 1 -40.63 -5.54 0.16
CA MET A 1 -39.66 -6.08 1.14
C MET A 1 -38.32 -5.52 0.73
N GLU A 2 -37.75 -4.64 1.54
CA GLU A 2 -36.49 -3.97 1.23
C GLU A 2 -35.38 -4.71 1.98
N GLU A 3 -34.66 -5.58 1.27
CA GLU A 3 -33.50 -6.29 1.81
C GLU A 3 -32.39 -5.28 2.05
N LYS A 4 -32.19 -4.89 3.31
CA LYS A 4 -31.01 -4.14 3.75
C LYS A 4 -29.78 -5.02 3.56
N ASN A 5 -29.11 -4.84 2.42
CA ASN A 5 -27.75 -5.31 2.19
C ASN A 5 -26.79 -4.49 3.07
N TRP A 6 -26.78 -4.76 4.38
CA TRP A 6 -25.73 -4.28 5.26
C TRP A 6 -24.46 -5.07 4.96
N CYS A 7 -23.70 -4.59 3.98
CA CYS A 7 -22.36 -5.10 3.76
C CYS A 7 -21.44 -4.48 4.80
N GLN A 8 -20.76 -5.30 5.59
CA GLN A 8 -19.74 -4.86 6.55
C GLN A 8 -18.65 -3.99 5.88
N ASP A 9 -18.43 -4.20 4.58
CA ASP A 9 -17.53 -3.46 3.71
C ASP A 9 -17.98 -2.01 3.43
N CYS A 10 -19.30 -1.73 3.41
CA CYS A 10 -19.82 -0.40 3.11
C CYS A 10 -19.85 0.54 4.35
N ALA A 11 -19.67 0.00 5.56
CA ALA A 11 -19.79 0.76 6.81
C ALA A 11 -18.49 0.77 7.65
N GLY A 12 -17.52 -0.10 7.37
CA GLY A 12 -16.28 -0.22 8.14
C GLY A 12 -15.08 0.43 7.46
N SER A 13 -14.63 1.58 7.94
CA SER A 13 -13.30 2.10 7.57
C SER A 13 -12.23 1.39 8.40
N VAL A 14 -11.52 0.43 7.81
CA VAL A 14 -10.32 -0.16 8.42
C VAL A 14 -9.18 0.84 8.27
N ILE A 15 -8.88 1.58 9.33
CA ILE A 15 -7.78 2.55 9.36
C ILE A 15 -6.52 1.79 9.79
N VAL A 16 -5.62 1.56 8.83
CA VAL A 16 -4.30 1.01 9.14
C VAL A 16 -3.35 2.17 9.46
N THR A 17 -2.86 2.20 10.70
CA THR A 17 -1.89 3.21 11.15
C THR A 17 -0.47 2.81 10.80
N GLN A 18 0.42 3.79 10.69
CA GLN A 18 1.85 3.56 10.49
C GLN A 18 2.45 2.72 11.63
N GLU A 19 1.96 2.87 12.87
CA GLU A 19 2.43 2.10 14.02
C GLU A 19 2.08 0.60 13.91
N MET A 20 0.86 0.26 13.47
CA MET A 20 0.49 -1.13 13.20
C MET A 20 1.38 -1.76 12.13
N MET A 21 1.70 -0.98 11.09
CA MET A 21 2.62 -1.40 10.05
C MET A 21 4.03 -1.66 10.59
N ASP A 22 4.54 -0.77 11.43
CA ASP A 22 5.86 -0.95 12.06
C ASP A 22 5.90 -2.17 12.98
N GLN A 23 4.82 -2.47 13.70
CA GLN A 23 4.74 -3.71 14.49
C GLN A 23 4.79 -4.98 13.62
N LEU A 24 4.12 -4.99 12.47
CA LEU A 24 4.17 -6.12 11.52
C LEU A 24 5.58 -6.32 10.96
N LEU A 25 6.31 -5.22 10.71
CA LEU A 25 7.64 -5.27 10.11
C LEU A 25 8.74 -5.71 11.09
N LYS A 26 8.54 -5.57 12.41
CA LYS A 26 9.51 -6.03 13.43
C LYS A 26 9.79 -7.53 13.38
N GLN A 27 8.88 -8.32 12.81
CA GLN A 27 9.03 -9.77 12.66
C GLN A 27 9.59 -10.18 11.29
N ILE A 28 9.92 -9.20 10.44
CA ILE A 28 10.34 -9.42 9.05
C ILE A 28 11.85 -9.25 8.95
N ASP A 29 12.47 -10.06 8.10
CA ASP A 29 13.86 -9.89 7.73
C ASP A 29 14.08 -8.55 7.02
N HIS A 30 14.80 -7.64 7.68
CA HIS A 30 15.05 -6.29 7.17
C HIS A 30 15.85 -6.28 5.86
N SER A 31 16.55 -7.36 5.48
CA SER A 31 17.27 -7.43 4.21
C SER A 31 16.32 -7.48 3.00
N SER A 32 15.07 -7.89 3.23
CA SER A 32 13.98 -7.90 2.24
C SER A 32 13.30 -6.54 2.09
N LEU A 33 13.59 -5.58 2.98
CA LEU A 33 13.02 -4.25 2.99
C LEU A 33 13.95 -3.23 2.31
N VAL A 34 13.36 -2.22 1.69
CA VAL A 34 14.10 -1.07 1.15
C VAL A 34 14.48 -0.10 2.26
N SER A 35 15.48 0.75 2.01
CA SER A 35 15.83 1.86 2.88
C SER A 35 14.72 2.91 2.95
N ASP A 36 14.70 3.71 4.03
CA ASP A 36 13.71 4.77 4.22
C ASP A 36 13.65 5.76 3.05
N ASP A 37 14.78 6.17 2.47
CA ASP A 37 14.81 7.07 1.30
C ASP A 37 14.05 6.50 0.09
N ILE A 38 14.22 5.21 -0.19
CA ILE A 38 13.50 4.54 -1.29
C ILE A 38 12.02 4.41 -0.95
N TYR A 39 11.71 4.04 0.29
CA TYR A 39 10.34 3.97 0.77
C TYR A 39 9.62 5.31 0.62
N GLU A 40 10.21 6.41 1.08
CA GLU A 40 9.65 7.76 0.98
C GLU A 40 9.44 8.17 -0.48
N LYS A 41 10.40 7.89 -1.37
CA LYS A 41 10.25 8.13 -2.81
C LYS A 41 9.06 7.38 -3.39
N ARG A 42 8.95 6.07 -3.11
CA ARG A 42 7.84 5.22 -3.59
C ARG A 42 6.48 5.70 -3.06
N VAL A 43 6.40 6.06 -1.79
CA VAL A 43 5.17 6.59 -1.17
C VAL A 43 4.78 7.93 -1.80
N ASN A 44 5.71 8.86 -1.98
CA ASN A 44 5.45 10.14 -2.63
C ASN A 44 4.91 9.98 -4.07
N ILE A 45 5.45 9.01 -4.82
CA ILE A 45 4.94 8.64 -6.15
C ILE A 45 3.49 8.13 -6.06
N CYS A 46 3.18 7.29 -5.07
CA CYS A 46 1.82 6.79 -4.83
C CYS A 46 0.86 7.90 -4.39
N GLN A 47 1.29 8.82 -3.52
CA GLN A 47 0.48 9.97 -3.08
C GLN A 47 0.11 10.91 -4.23
N SER A 48 0.97 11.01 -5.24
CA SER A 48 0.71 11.78 -6.47
C SER A 48 -0.06 10.98 -7.54
N CYS A 49 -0.41 9.72 -7.26
CA CYS A 49 -1.05 8.84 -8.22
C CYS A 49 -2.57 9.04 -8.24
N SER A 50 -3.14 9.33 -9.42
CA SER A 50 -4.59 9.48 -9.61
C SER A 50 -5.41 8.22 -9.27
N SER A 51 -4.76 7.07 -9.13
CA SER A 51 -5.37 5.79 -8.82
C SER A 51 -5.22 5.39 -7.35
N LEU A 52 -4.73 6.29 -6.50
CA LEU A 52 -4.71 6.09 -5.05
C LEU A 52 -6.12 6.32 -4.49
N GLN A 53 -6.68 5.29 -3.86
CA GLN A 53 -7.98 5.32 -3.21
C GLN A 53 -7.81 5.49 -1.71
N TYR A 54 -8.69 6.29 -1.10
CA TYR A 54 -8.73 6.51 0.35
C TYR A 54 -7.41 7.03 0.97
N GLY A 55 -6.50 7.54 0.15
CA GLY A 55 -5.18 8.02 0.56
C GLY A 55 -4.16 6.92 0.88
N THR A 56 -4.52 5.64 0.81
CA THR A 56 -3.66 4.54 1.28
C THR A 56 -3.67 3.30 0.39
N THR A 57 -4.70 3.10 -0.46
CA THR A 57 -4.91 1.85 -1.20
C THR A 57 -4.70 2.04 -2.70
N CYS A 58 -3.93 1.17 -3.34
CA CYS A 58 -3.76 1.21 -4.79
C CYS A 58 -4.98 0.57 -5.50
N ALA A 59 -5.62 1.28 -6.43
CA ALA A 59 -6.75 0.74 -7.19
C ALA A 59 -6.38 -0.44 -8.13
N TYR A 60 -5.09 -0.61 -8.47
CA TYR A 60 -4.65 -1.67 -9.38
C TYR A 60 -4.34 -2.99 -8.67
N SER A 61 -3.77 -2.92 -7.47
CA SER A 61 -3.40 -4.12 -6.71
C SER A 61 -4.32 -4.41 -5.52
N GLY A 62 -5.07 -3.41 -5.04
CA GLY A 62 -5.88 -3.51 -3.82
C GLY A 62 -5.06 -3.48 -2.52
N TYR A 63 -3.74 -3.38 -2.59
CA TYR A 63 -2.87 -3.35 -1.41
C TYR A 63 -2.61 -1.94 -0.91
N LEU A 64 -2.25 -1.86 0.38
CA LEU A 64 -1.80 -0.64 1.02
C LEU A 64 -0.44 -0.22 0.45
N VAL A 65 -0.36 1.02 -0.05
CA VAL A 65 0.87 1.54 -0.67
C VAL A 65 2.03 1.62 0.33
N HIS A 66 1.73 1.90 1.61
CA HIS A 66 2.72 1.92 2.68
C HIS A 66 3.31 0.53 2.97
N TYR A 67 2.58 -0.55 2.65
CA TYR A 67 3.09 -1.91 2.81
C TYR A 67 3.93 -2.28 1.60
N GLN A 68 3.35 -2.17 0.41
CA GLN A 68 4.02 -2.52 -0.84
C GLN A 68 5.33 -1.76 -1.06
N ALA A 69 5.36 -0.46 -0.74
CA ALA A 69 6.53 0.38 -0.93
C ALA A 69 7.75 -0.05 -0.10
N LYS A 70 7.56 -0.80 1.00
CA LYS A 70 8.68 -1.23 1.87
C LYS A 70 9.44 -2.45 1.36
N TRP A 71 8.93 -3.20 0.38
CA TRP A 71 9.55 -4.45 -0.07
C TRP A 71 10.47 -4.28 -1.28
N LYS A 72 11.67 -4.85 -1.25
CA LYS A 72 12.61 -4.78 -2.39
C LYS A 72 12.07 -5.42 -3.67
N GLN A 73 11.42 -6.58 -3.52
CA GLN A 73 10.92 -7.40 -4.64
C GLN A 73 9.63 -6.88 -5.27
N GLU A 74 8.97 -5.91 -4.63
CA GLU A 74 7.74 -5.31 -5.14
C GLU A 74 8.02 -4.22 -6.18
N CYS A 75 7.02 -3.97 -7.02
CA CYS A 75 7.04 -2.95 -8.07
C CYS A 75 5.65 -2.32 -8.18
N CYS A 76 5.57 -1.11 -8.76
CA CYS A 76 4.28 -0.48 -8.99
C CYS A 76 3.38 -1.36 -9.90
N PRO A 77 2.16 -1.73 -9.46
CA PRO A 77 1.25 -2.60 -10.21
C PRO A 77 0.54 -1.89 -11.38
N PHE A 78 0.95 -0.68 -11.72
CA PHE A 78 0.32 0.09 -12.80
C PHE A 78 0.47 -0.65 -14.14
N PRO A 79 -0.62 -0.91 -14.89
CA PRO A 79 -0.60 -1.78 -16.07
C PRO A 79 0.20 -1.19 -17.25
N GLY A 80 0.42 0.13 -17.26
CA GLY A 80 1.34 0.78 -18.17
C GLY A 80 2.79 0.66 -17.70
N ARG A 81 3.51 1.78 -17.68
CA ARG A 81 4.85 1.81 -17.10
C ARG A 81 4.75 1.91 -15.57
N ALA A 82 5.34 0.93 -14.88
CA ALA A 82 5.50 0.98 -13.42
C ALA A 82 6.10 2.33 -12.99
N LYS A 83 5.47 3.00 -12.03
CA LYS A 83 5.89 4.33 -11.57
C LYS A 83 7.09 4.28 -10.62
N TRP A 84 7.38 3.12 -10.06
CA TRP A 84 8.55 2.80 -9.26
C TRP A 84 8.86 1.30 -9.43
N GLY A 85 10.12 0.90 -9.25
CA GLY A 85 10.64 -0.43 -9.57
C GLY A 85 11.16 -1.20 -8.35
N ARG A 86 11.62 -2.44 -8.61
CA ARG A 86 12.29 -3.31 -7.63
C ARG A 86 13.69 -2.79 -7.33
N GLU A 87 14.17 -3.03 -6.12
CA GLU A 87 15.57 -2.82 -5.73
C GLU A 87 16.27 -4.18 -5.57
N GLU A 88 17.58 -4.22 -5.83
CA GLU A 88 18.45 -5.41 -5.69
C GLU A 88 18.96 -5.61 -4.25
#